data_AF-A0A1Q7T0Z6-F1
#
_entry.id   AF-A0A1Q7T0Z6-F1
#
_cell.length_a   1.000
_cell.length_b   1.000
_cell.length_c   1.000
_cell.angle_alpha   90.00
_cell.angle_beta   90.00
_cell.angle_gamma   90.00
#
_symmetry.space_group_name_H-M   'P 1'
#
loop_
_entity.id
_entity.type
_entity.pdbx_description
1 polymer ?
#
loop_
_entity_poly.entity_id
_entity_poly.type
_entity_poly.pdbx_seq_one_letter_code
_entity_poly.pdbx_strand_id
1 'polypeptide(L)'
;MSTTQIAAALFQLQQLDLELERLVAELQSVVNSLEGSSKLQKLRAEHDLAQQQLRAGLQAQKEAEWVLEELNNRLSAQEQRLYGGAVTNPKELSALQQEVQRLRAQQSRQEETALEVMDSAESLQEMARQKAEELEQEEKTWGEESASLRARRDQLEVRQQELQGRRAQLASTIEPRFVNRY
;
A
#
# COMPACT_ATOMS: atom_id res chain seq x y z
N MET A 1 -52.36 -3.87 -28.77
CA MET A 1 -51.49 -3.96 -29.97
C MET A 1 -51.98 -5.09 -30.86
N SER A 2 -51.87 -4.97 -32.18
CA SER A 2 -52.08 -6.11 -33.10
C SER A 2 -50.94 -7.13 -32.97
N THR A 3 -51.16 -8.39 -33.34
CA THR A 3 -50.14 -9.46 -33.26
C THR A 3 -48.85 -9.09 -34.00
N THR A 4 -48.97 -8.39 -35.13
CA THR A 4 -47.84 -7.87 -35.92
C THR A 4 -47.08 -6.77 -35.19
N GLN A 5 -47.77 -5.90 -34.44
CA GLN A 5 -47.15 -4.86 -33.61
C GLN A 5 -46.40 -5.46 -32.41
N ILE A 6 -46.94 -6.51 -31.78
CA ILE A 6 -46.28 -7.21 -30.68
C ILE A 6 -45.01 -7.91 -31.17
N ALA A 7 -45.07 -8.60 -32.30
CA ALA A 7 -43.90 -9.25 -32.89
C ALA A 7 -42.79 -8.25 -33.27
N ALA A 8 -43.15 -7.10 -33.85
CA ALA A 8 -42.20 -6.03 -34.17
C ALA A 8 -41.55 -5.44 -32.91
N ALA A 9 -42.32 -5.22 -31.84
CA ALA A 9 -41.80 -4.70 -30.57
C ALA A 9 -40.88 -5.72 -29.86
N LEU A 10 -41.21 -7.01 -29.88
CA LEU A 10 -40.33 -8.06 -29.35
C LEU A 10 -39.02 -8.18 -30.15
N PHE A 11 -39.08 -8.05 -31.48
CA PHE A 11 -37.87 -8.04 -32.30
C PHE A 11 -36.99 -6.81 -32.03
N GLN A 12 -37.58 -5.64 -31.80
CA GLN A 12 -36.83 -4.46 -31.37
C GLN A 12 -36.21 -4.65 -29.98
N LEU A 13 -36.93 -5.32 -29.06
CA LEU A 13 -36.39 -5.67 -27.73
C LEU A 13 -35.20 -6.61 -27.85
N GLN A 14 -35.30 -7.64 -28.70
CA GLN A 14 -34.19 -8.55 -29.02
C GLN A 14 -32.95 -7.81 -29.52
N GLN A 15 -33.15 -6.85 -30.42
CA GLN A 15 -32.03 -6.07 -30.97
C GLN A 15 -31.34 -5.24 -29.88
N LEU A 16 -32.11 -4.63 -28.98
CA LEU A 16 -31.57 -3.91 -27.82
C LEU A 16 -30.81 -4.84 -26.86
N ASP A 17 -31.33 -6.05 -26.62
CA ASP A 17 -30.69 -7.05 -25.76
C ASP A 17 -29.34 -7.50 -26.35
N LEU A 18 -29.27 -7.79 -27.65
CA LEU A 18 -28.02 -8.16 -28.32
C LEU A 18 -27.01 -7.00 -28.34
N GLU A 19 -27.48 -5.75 -28.46
CA GLU A 19 -26.62 -4.57 -28.37
C GLU A 19 -26.07 -4.38 -26.96
N LEU A 20 -26.91 -4.57 -25.93
CA LEU A 20 -26.50 -4.54 -24.52
C LEU A 20 -25.48 -5.62 -24.19
N GLU A 21 -25.67 -6.86 -24.67
CA GLU A 21 -24.72 -7.95 -24.47
C GLU A 21 -23.33 -7.60 -25.04
N ARG A 22 -23.29 -7.09 -26.28
CA ARG A 22 -22.04 -6.66 -26.93
C ARG A 22 -21.37 -5.53 -26.16
N LEU A 23 -22.16 -4.55 -25.71
CA LEU A 23 -21.65 -3.42 -24.95
C LEU A 23 -21.09 -3.87 -23.59
N VAL A 24 -21.78 -4.77 -22.89
CA VAL A 24 -21.33 -5.32 -21.60
C VAL A 24 -20.02 -6.08 -21.78
N ALA A 25 -19.90 -6.88 -22.85
CA ALA A 25 -18.65 -7.57 -23.15
C ALA A 25 -17.50 -6.59 -23.45
N GLU A 26 -17.76 -5.52 -24.20
CA GLU A 26 -16.77 -4.47 -24.48
C GLU A 26 -16.36 -3.74 -23.19
N LEU A 27 -17.33 -3.35 -22.36
CA LEU A 27 -17.08 -2.70 -21.07
C LEU A 27 -16.21 -3.57 -20.17
N GLN A 28 -16.52 -4.88 -20.08
CA GLN A 28 -15.73 -5.82 -19.30
C GLN A 28 -14.29 -5.92 -19.83
N SER A 29 -14.10 -5.94 -21.15
CA SER A 29 -12.76 -5.95 -21.73
C SER A 29 -11.96 -4.70 -21.36
N VAL A 30 -12.57 -3.52 -21.42
CA VAL A 30 -11.92 -2.25 -21.06
C VAL A 30 -11.57 -2.22 -19.57
N VAL A 31 -12.49 -2.67 -18.70
CA VAL A 31 -12.24 -2.78 -17.25
C VAL A 31 -11.08 -3.73 -16.96
N ASN A 32 -11.05 -4.90 -17.59
CA ASN A 32 -9.94 -5.84 -17.43
C ASN A 32 -8.60 -5.25 -17.88
N SER A 33 -8.58 -4.46 -18.97
CA SER A 33 -7.39 -3.74 -19.39
C SER A 33 -6.98 -2.67 -18.37
N LEU A 34 -7.91 -2.02 -17.68
CA LEU A 34 -7.65 -1.03 -16.63
C LEU A 34 -7.20 -1.64 -15.28
N GLU A 35 -7.48 -2.91 -15.03
CA GLU A 35 -7.00 -3.63 -13.83
C GLU A 35 -5.59 -4.23 -14.04
N GLY A 36 -5.13 -4.32 -15.28
CA GLY A 36 -4.06 -5.20 -15.74
C GLY A 36 -2.61 -4.73 -15.61
N SER A 37 -2.30 -3.64 -14.90
CA SER A 37 -0.88 -3.30 -14.66
C SER A 37 -0.31 -4.15 -13.53
N SER A 38 0.03 -5.41 -13.87
CA SER A 38 0.78 -6.33 -12.99
C SER A 38 2.09 -5.70 -12.51
N LYS A 39 2.68 -4.82 -13.33
CA LYS A 39 3.83 -4.00 -12.99
C LYS A 39 3.52 -3.03 -11.85
N LEU A 40 2.42 -2.27 -11.90
CA LEU A 40 2.00 -1.40 -10.79
C LEU A 40 1.71 -2.18 -9.52
N GLN A 41 1.01 -3.31 -9.61
CA GLN A 41 0.73 -4.14 -8.44
C GLN A 41 2.02 -4.64 -7.78
N LYS A 42 2.99 -5.08 -8.60
CA LYS A 42 4.32 -5.49 -8.13
C LYS A 42 5.06 -4.33 -7.47
N LEU A 43 5.12 -3.16 -8.10
CA LEU A 43 5.80 -1.99 -7.55
C LEU A 43 5.17 -1.50 -6.23
N ARG A 44 3.84 -1.54 -6.11
CA ARG A 44 3.15 -1.26 -4.85
C ARG A 44 3.53 -2.23 -3.75
N ALA A 45 3.54 -3.52 -4.04
CA ALA A 45 3.97 -4.53 -3.07
C ALA A 45 5.43 -4.37 -2.64
N GLU A 46 6.33 -4.05 -3.58
CA GLU A 46 7.74 -3.76 -3.29
C GLU A 46 7.91 -2.49 -2.44
N HIS A 47 7.19 -1.42 -2.76
CA HIS A 47 7.18 -0.20 -1.97
C HIS A 47 6.66 -0.45 -0.54
N ASP A 48 5.55 -1.17 -0.40
CA ASP A 48 4.96 -1.48 0.90
C ASP A 48 5.92 -2.34 1.76
N LEU A 49 6.60 -3.30 1.14
CA LEU A 49 7.63 -4.09 1.80
C LEU A 49 8.80 -3.22 2.26
N ALA A 50 9.31 -2.34 1.39
CA ALA A 50 10.40 -1.42 1.74
C ALA A 50 10.00 -0.47 2.89
N GLN A 51 8.76 0.03 2.90
CA GLN A 51 8.22 0.85 4.00
C GLN A 51 8.07 0.07 5.31
N GLN A 52 7.73 -1.22 5.25
CA GLN A 52 7.70 -2.07 6.44
C GLN A 52 9.11 -2.29 6.99
N GLN A 53 10.08 -2.58 6.12
CA GLN A 53 11.47 -2.76 6.51
C GLN A 53 12.07 -1.48 7.11
N LEU A 54 11.83 -0.32 6.48
CA LEU A 54 12.26 0.97 7.01
C LEU A 54 11.69 1.23 8.41
N ARG A 55 10.39 1.00 8.62
CA ARG A 55 9.78 1.15 9.95
C ARG A 55 10.43 0.24 11.00
N ALA A 56 10.73 -1.00 10.65
CA ALA A 56 11.43 -1.92 11.53
C ALA A 56 12.87 -1.45 11.82
N GLY A 57 13.59 -0.97 10.80
CA GLY A 57 14.95 -0.43 10.95
C GLY A 57 15.01 0.80 11.85
N LEU A 58 14.10 1.77 11.66
CA LEU A 58 14.01 2.96 12.51
C LEU A 58 13.63 2.62 13.95
N GLN A 59 12.77 1.61 14.14
CA GLN A 59 12.44 1.14 15.48
C GLN A 59 13.67 0.50 16.17
N ALA A 60 14.41 -0.34 15.45
CA ALA A 60 15.65 -0.92 15.96
C ALA A 60 16.70 0.14 16.29
N GLN A 61 16.83 1.18 15.46
CA GLN A 61 17.73 2.31 15.71
C GLN A 61 17.37 3.00 17.03
N LYS A 62 16.09 3.34 17.20
CA LYS A 62 15.60 4.00 18.41
C LYS A 62 15.82 3.15 19.66
N GLU A 63 15.61 1.84 19.56
CA GLU A 63 15.88 0.90 20.65
C GLU A 63 17.36 0.85 21.02
N ALA A 64 18.26 0.80 20.01
CA ALA A 64 19.69 0.79 20.23
C ALA A 64 20.19 2.10 20.89
N GLU A 65 19.66 3.25 20.45
CA GLU A 65 19.94 4.57 21.03
C GLU A 65 19.44 4.67 22.48
N TRP A 66 18.24 4.16 22.78
CA TRP A 66 17.69 4.11 24.14
C TRP A 66 18.56 3.28 25.10
N VAL A 67 18.99 2.09 24.67
CA VAL A 67 19.88 1.23 25.47
C VAL A 67 21.21 1.92 25.73
N LEU A 68 21.76 2.61 24.72
CA LEU A 68 22.99 3.38 24.87
C LEU A 68 22.83 4.52 25.87
N GLU A 69 21.72 5.25 25.83
CA GLU A 69 21.41 6.32 26.78
C GLU A 69 21.29 5.77 28.21
N GLU A 70 20.63 4.63 28.41
CA GLU A 70 20.54 3.98 29.72
C GLU A 70 21.93 3.59 30.26
N LEU A 71 22.78 3.01 29.41
CA LEU A 71 24.15 2.66 29.78
C LEU A 71 24.97 3.89 30.15
N ASN A 72 24.87 4.99 29.39
CA ASN A 72 25.55 6.24 29.67
C ASN A 72 25.12 6.84 31.02
N ASN A 73 23.81 6.84 31.30
CA ASN A 73 23.28 7.31 32.58
C ASN A 73 23.78 6.47 33.76
N ARG A 74 23.77 5.14 33.61
CA ARG A 74 24.27 4.22 34.63
C ARG A 74 25.77 4.38 34.85
N LEU A 75 26.55 4.50 33.78
CA LEU A 75 27.99 4.70 33.84
C LEU A 75 28.32 6.01 34.57
N SER A 76 27.68 7.12 34.18
CA SER A 76 27.85 8.43 34.82
C SER A 76 27.56 8.37 36.33
N ALA A 77 26.48 7.71 36.73
CA ALA A 77 26.15 7.53 38.14
C ALA A 77 27.21 6.70 38.91
N GLN A 78 27.77 5.64 38.32
CA GLN A 78 28.83 4.86 38.97
C GLN A 78 30.17 5.59 39.01
N GLU A 79 30.52 6.34 37.97
CA GLU A 79 31.72 7.18 37.93
C GLU A 79 31.66 8.28 38.98
N GLN A 80 30.51 8.93 39.15
CA GLN A 80 30.31 9.92 40.21
C GLN A 80 30.50 9.30 41.60
N ARG A 81 30.03 8.07 41.84
CA ARG A 81 30.27 7.35 43.10
C ARG A 81 31.73 6.98 43.31
N LEU A 82 32.42 6.58 42.24
CA LEU A 82 33.82 6.16 42.28
C LEU A 82 34.76 7.33 42.56
N TYR A 83 34.52 8.48 41.91
CA TYR A 83 35.37 9.66 42.01
C TYR A 83 34.91 10.66 43.08
N GLY A 84 33.65 10.56 43.53
CA GLY A 84 33.07 11.46 44.53
C GLY A 84 33.50 11.20 45.98
N GLY A 85 34.38 10.22 46.24
CA GLY A 85 34.92 9.95 47.57
C GLY A 85 33.93 9.36 48.58
N ALA A 86 32.72 9.02 48.16
CA ALA A 86 31.67 8.46 49.03
C ALA A 86 31.96 7.02 49.48
N VAL A 87 32.77 6.27 48.73
CA VAL A 87 33.17 4.89 49.04
C VAL A 87 34.58 4.90 49.62
N THR A 88 34.71 4.59 50.91
CA THR A 88 35.99 4.60 51.65
C THR A 88 36.53 3.19 51.90
N ASN A 89 35.70 2.16 51.74
CA ASN A 89 36.11 0.76 51.89
C ASN A 89 36.90 0.27 50.67
N PRO A 90 38.16 -0.17 50.82
CA PRO A 90 38.99 -0.61 49.69
C PRO A 90 38.39 -1.75 48.85
N LYS A 91 37.66 -2.68 49.48
CA LYS A 91 37.01 -3.79 48.77
C LYS A 91 35.85 -3.31 47.90
N GLU A 92 35.03 -2.41 48.43
CA GLU A 92 33.90 -1.82 47.70
C GLU A 92 34.39 -0.92 46.56
N LEU A 93 35.50 -0.19 46.77
CA LEU A 93 36.11 0.64 45.73
C LEU A 93 36.63 -0.22 44.57
N SER A 94 37.30 -1.34 44.86
CA SER A 94 37.75 -2.28 43.83
C SER A 94 36.58 -2.90 43.05
N ALA A 95 35.51 -3.30 43.75
CA ALA A 95 34.29 -3.81 43.11
C ALA A 95 33.63 -2.76 42.20
N LEU A 96 33.55 -1.50 42.65
CA LEU A 96 33.01 -0.39 41.87
C LEU A 96 33.84 -0.08 40.63
N GLN A 97 35.18 -0.14 40.74
CA GLN A 97 36.07 0.00 39.57
C GLN A 97 35.82 -1.09 38.53
N GLN A 98 35.66 -2.35 38.95
CA GLN A 98 35.37 -3.46 38.04
C GLN A 98 34.02 -3.28 37.34
N GLU A 99 32.99 -2.83 38.07
CA GLU A 99 31.67 -2.56 37.48
C GLU A 99 31.72 -1.43 36.45
N VAL A 100 32.42 -0.33 36.74
CA VAL A 100 32.63 0.78 35.78
C VAL A 100 33.33 0.27 34.53
N GLN A 101 34.38 -0.55 34.66
CA GLN A 101 35.08 -1.13 33.50
C GLN A 101 34.16 -2.03 32.67
N ARG A 102 33.30 -2.83 33.33
CA ARG A 102 32.30 -3.66 32.65
C ARG A 102 31.26 -2.81 31.91
N LEU A 103 30.76 -1.75 32.54
CA LEU A 103 29.80 -0.82 31.93
C LEU A 103 30.41 -0.10 30.73
N ARG A 104 31.68 0.34 30.80
CA ARG A 104 32.39 0.94 29.65
C ARG A 104 32.53 -0.05 28.49
N ALA A 105 32.86 -1.31 28.78
CA ALA A 105 32.93 -2.34 27.75
C ALA A 105 31.55 -2.62 27.11
N GLN A 106 30.46 -2.56 27.88
CA GLN A 106 29.09 -2.68 27.36
C GLN A 106 28.69 -1.46 26.53
N GLN A 107 29.00 -0.25 27.01
CA GLN A 107 28.76 1.01 26.31
C GLN A 107 29.44 0.99 24.94
N SER A 108 30.74 0.67 24.87
CA SER A 108 31.49 0.64 23.61
C SER A 108 30.89 -0.34 22.60
N ARG A 109 30.45 -1.53 23.03
CA ARG A 109 29.77 -2.48 22.14
C ARG A 109 28.40 -1.98 21.68
N GLN A 110 27.69 -1.27 22.57
CA GLN A 110 26.39 -0.69 22.25
C GLN A 110 26.53 0.50 21.30
N GLU A 111 27.60 1.28 21.39
CA GLU A 111 27.93 2.35 20.44
C GLU A 111 28.18 1.77 19.04
N GLU A 112 28.96 0.68 18.94
CA GLU A 112 29.15 -0.05 17.68
C GLU A 112 27.82 -0.54 17.11
N THR A 113 26.98 -1.16 17.95
CA THR A 113 25.65 -1.64 17.55
C THR A 113 24.74 -0.51 17.07
N ALA A 114 24.74 0.63 17.77
CA ALA A 114 23.93 1.78 17.39
C ALA A 114 24.36 2.33 16.02
N LEU A 115 25.67 2.44 15.76
CA LEU A 115 26.20 2.85 14.46
C LEU A 115 25.80 1.89 13.34
N GLU A 116 25.94 0.58 13.56
CA GLU A 116 25.55 -0.44 12.56
C GLU A 116 24.06 -0.36 12.20
N VAL A 117 23.20 -0.16 13.21
CA VAL A 117 21.75 -0.04 12.98
C VAL A 117 21.40 1.28 12.31
N MET A 118 22.11 2.38 12.61
CA MET A 118 21.97 3.66 11.91
C MET A 118 22.31 3.51 10.42
N ASP A 119 23.45 2.92 10.07
CA ASP A 119 23.85 2.68 8.68
C ASP A 119 22.82 1.79 7.94
N SER A 120 22.29 0.79 8.64
CA SER A 120 21.23 -0.07 8.10
C SER A 120 19.92 0.71 7.87
N ALA A 121 19.53 1.60 8.79
CA ALA A 121 18.34 2.41 8.67
C ALA A 121 18.45 3.43 7.52
N GLU A 122 19.61 4.06 7.33
CA GLU A 122 19.90 4.94 6.20
C GLU A 122 19.79 4.20 4.86
N SER A 123 20.34 2.98 4.78
CA SER A 123 20.24 2.14 3.59
C SER A 123 18.79 1.75 3.27
N LEU A 124 17.99 1.42 4.30
CA LEU A 124 16.57 1.13 4.15
C LEU A 124 15.76 2.36 3.73
N GLN A 125 16.15 3.55 4.21
CA GLN A 125 15.49 4.80 3.86
C GLN A 125 15.71 5.14 2.39
N GLU A 126 16.94 4.98 1.90
CA GLU A 126 17.24 5.19 0.49
C GLU A 126 16.53 4.16 -0.40
N MET A 127 16.47 2.89 0.02
CA MET A 127 15.70 1.86 -0.70
C MET A 127 14.21 2.21 -0.78
N ALA A 128 13.60 2.60 0.33
CA ALA A 128 12.18 2.97 0.37
C ALA A 128 11.89 4.20 -0.51
N ARG A 129 12.81 5.17 -0.53
CA ARG A 129 12.73 6.34 -1.40
C ARG A 129 12.80 5.96 -2.88
N GLN A 130 13.77 5.12 -3.27
CA GLN A 130 13.89 4.65 -4.66
C GLN A 130 12.62 3.91 -5.10
N LYS A 131 12.06 3.05 -4.24
CA LYS A 131 10.80 2.35 -4.53
C LYS A 131 9.60 3.28 -4.63
N ALA A 132 9.57 4.36 -3.85
CA ALA A 132 8.54 5.38 -3.98
C ALA A 132 8.66 6.14 -5.32
N GLU A 133 9.86 6.52 -5.73
CA GLU A 133 10.13 7.20 -7.00
C GLU A 133 9.76 6.29 -8.20
N GLU A 134 10.13 5.00 -8.16
CA GLU A 134 9.75 4.01 -9.17
C GLU A 134 8.22 3.84 -9.28
N LEU A 135 7.53 3.75 -8.14
CA LEU A 135 6.08 3.63 -8.10
C LEU A 135 5.40 4.89 -8.64
N GLU A 136 5.82 6.08 -8.23
CA GLU A 136 5.25 7.35 -8.67
C GLU A 136 5.39 7.52 -10.19
N GLN A 137 6.56 7.17 -10.74
CA GLN A 137 6.79 7.25 -12.18
C GLN A 137 5.88 6.31 -12.96
N GLU A 138 5.73 5.07 -12.49
CA GLU A 138 4.84 4.11 -13.14
C GLU A 138 3.36 4.52 -13.01
N GLU A 139 2.94 5.08 -11.87
CA GLU A 139 1.57 5.56 -11.66
C GLU A 139 1.23 6.71 -12.60
N LYS A 140 2.19 7.61 -12.89
CA LYS A 140 2.03 8.66 -13.89
C LYS A 140 1.89 8.08 -15.29
N THR A 141 2.82 7.22 -15.72
CA THR A 141 2.77 6.58 -17.03
C THR A 141 1.47 5.80 -17.23
N TRP A 142 1.07 5.02 -16.24
CA TRP A 142 -0.21 4.33 -16.26
C TRP A 142 -1.41 5.27 -16.31
N GLY A 143 -1.37 6.39 -15.58
CA GLY A 143 -2.40 7.42 -15.60
C GLY A 143 -2.61 7.99 -17.01
N GLU A 144 -1.52 8.27 -17.71
CA GLU A 144 -1.51 8.77 -19.09
C GLU A 144 -2.02 7.72 -20.09
N GLU A 145 -1.48 6.50 -20.02
CA GLU A 145 -1.87 5.39 -20.91
C GLU A 145 -3.35 4.98 -20.72
N SER A 146 -3.80 4.96 -19.47
CA SER A 146 -5.16 4.56 -19.11
C SER A 146 -6.22 5.65 -19.31
N ALA A 147 -5.82 6.91 -19.59
CA ALA A 147 -6.76 8.02 -19.74
C ALA A 147 -7.79 7.76 -20.86
N SER A 148 -7.32 7.26 -22.01
CA SER A 148 -8.18 6.92 -23.15
C SER A 148 -9.14 5.76 -22.83
N LEU A 149 -8.66 4.75 -22.11
CA LEU A 149 -9.45 3.60 -21.67
C LEU A 149 -10.52 4.01 -20.64
N ARG A 150 -10.21 4.92 -19.71
CA ARG A 150 -11.20 5.48 -18.77
C ARG A 150 -12.27 6.26 -19.49
N ALA A 151 -11.89 7.15 -20.41
CA ALA A 151 -12.85 7.88 -21.23
C ALA A 151 -13.74 6.93 -22.05
N ARG A 152 -13.17 5.84 -22.59
CA ARG A 152 -13.94 4.81 -23.30
C ARG A 152 -14.91 4.08 -22.37
N ARG A 153 -14.48 3.68 -21.17
CA ARG A 153 -15.34 3.07 -20.15
C ARG A 153 -16.52 3.96 -19.83
N ASP A 154 -16.27 5.24 -19.54
CA ASP A 154 -17.31 6.20 -19.17
C ASP A 154 -18.34 6.38 -20.31
N GLN A 155 -17.87 6.43 -21.57
CA GLN A 155 -18.77 6.45 -22.74
C GLN A 155 -19.61 5.18 -22.86
N LEU A 156 -19.03 4.01 -22.62
CA LEU A 156 -19.75 2.72 -22.67
C LEU A 156 -20.78 2.64 -21.54
N GLU A 157 -20.47 3.10 -20.33
CA GLU A 157 -21.41 3.13 -19.20
C GLU A 157 -22.61 4.05 -19.46
N VAL A 158 -22.38 5.25 -20.02
CA VAL A 158 -23.48 6.13 -20.44
C VAL A 158 -24.37 5.45 -21.46
N ARG A 159 -23.76 4.85 -22.50
CA ARG A 159 -24.52 4.14 -23.53
C ARG A 159 -25.25 2.91 -22.98
N GLN A 160 -24.69 2.22 -21.99
CA GLN A 160 -25.35 1.13 -21.28
C GLN A 160 -26.65 1.62 -20.62
N GLN A 161 -26.58 2.73 -19.87
CA GLN A 161 -27.73 3.31 -19.19
C GLN A 161 -28.80 3.76 -20.20
N GLU A 162 -28.41 4.38 -21.30
CA GLU A 162 -29.33 4.76 -22.37
C GLU A 162 -30.06 3.55 -22.98
N LEU A 163 -29.33 2.49 -23.31
CA LEU A 163 -29.91 1.27 -23.90
C LEU A 163 -30.81 0.55 -22.89
N GLN A 164 -30.41 0.46 -21.62
CA GLN A 164 -31.25 -0.09 -20.56
C GLN A 164 -32.54 0.71 -20.38
N GLY A 165 -32.46 2.05 -20.44
CA GLY A 165 -33.63 2.93 -20.40
C GLY A 165 -34.58 2.70 -21.58
N ARG A 166 -34.06 2.64 -22.80
CA ARG A 166 -34.84 2.34 -24.01
C ARG A 166 -35.49 0.97 -23.95
N ARG A 167 -34.74 -0.04 -23.48
CA ARG A 167 -35.24 -1.40 -23.27
C ARG A 167 -36.41 -1.41 -22.27
N ALA A 168 -36.27 -0.74 -21.13
CA ALA A 168 -37.32 -0.67 -20.11
C ALA A 168 -38.59 0.03 -20.63
N GLN A 169 -38.43 1.13 -21.36
CA GLN A 169 -39.55 1.83 -22.01
C GLN A 169 -40.26 0.93 -23.01
N LEU A 170 -39.53 0.28 -23.92
CA LEU A 170 -40.11 -0.63 -24.90
C LEU A 170 -40.81 -1.82 -24.23
N ALA A 171 -40.18 -2.45 -23.24
CA ALA A 171 -40.76 -3.56 -22.49
C ALA A 171 -42.08 -3.16 -21.79
N SER A 172 -42.18 -1.93 -21.26
CA SER A 172 -43.41 -1.42 -20.63
C SER A 172 -44.60 -1.29 -21.59
N THR A 173 -44.34 -1.21 -22.90
CA THR A 173 -45.39 -1.10 -23.93
C THR A 173 -45.92 -2.48 -24.35
N ILE A 174 -45.23 -3.56 -24.01
CA ILE A 174 -45.57 -4.94 -24.36
C ILE A 174 -46.24 -5.62 -23.16
N GLU A 175 -47.28 -6.44 -23.39
CA GLU A 175 -47.89 -7.17 -22.28
C GLU A 175 -46.88 -8.14 -21.62
N PRO A 176 -46.80 -8.21 -20.28
CA PRO A 176 -45.76 -8.95 -19.56
C PRO A 176 -45.64 -10.43 -19.95
N ARG A 177 -46.76 -11.07 -20.30
CA ARG A 177 -46.79 -12.48 -20.73
C ARG A 177 -45.96 -12.77 -21.98
N PHE A 178 -45.78 -11.79 -22.86
CA PHE A 178 -44.98 -11.94 -24.08
C PHE A 178 -43.51 -11.65 -23.82
N VAL A 179 -43.20 -10.67 -22.96
CA VAL A 179 -41.82 -10.36 -22.55
C VAL A 179 -41.19 -11.51 -21.75
N ASN A 180 -41.96 -12.18 -20.89
CA ASN A 180 -41.47 -13.29 -20.05
C ASN A 180 -41.23 -14.60 -20.83
N ARG A 181 -41.72 -14.70 -22.07
CA ARG A 181 -41.71 -15.94 -22.86
C ARG A 181 -40.84 -15.84 -24.12
N TYR A 182 -40.41 -14.64 -24.45
CA TYR A 182 -39.42 -14.33 -25.48
C TYR A 182 -38.02 -14.55 -24.88
#